data_AF-L0NM60-F1
#
_entry.id   AF-L0NM60-F1
#
_cell.length_a   1.000
_cell.length_b   1.000
_cell.length_c   1.000
_cell.angle_alpha   90.00
_cell.angle_beta   90.00
_cell.angle_gamma   90.00
#
_symmetry.space_group_name_H-M   'P 1'
#
loop_
_entity.id
_entity.type
_entity.pdbx_description
1 polymer ?
#
loop_
_entity_poly.entity_id
_entity_poly.type
_entity_poly.pdbx_seq_one_letter_code
_entity_poly.pdbx_strand_id
1 'polypeptide(L)'
;MNETVKKELAEASEVCPTTTRGLLAKGALLVDVREQNEVDQVAFADCEVLHIPMSEFEQRWREVPRDREVIVACAVGARSLKATYYLMYQGYGHVANMKHGMARWLERGFPVSGDVSEQPVKAGSACGCGDEGSQSAGSCCSDKPTDPKSESGCGASNAAGSCC
;
A
#
# COMPACT_ATOMS: atom_id res chain seq x y z
N MET A 1 -10.88 19.56 -37.59
CA MET A 1 -11.70 19.74 -36.39
C MET A 1 -11.23 18.73 -35.35
N ASN A 2 -10.38 19.12 -34.41
CA ASN A 2 -9.94 18.22 -33.33
C ASN A 2 -10.34 18.90 -32.03
N GLU A 3 -11.59 18.68 -31.66
CA GLU A 3 -12.15 19.14 -30.40
C GLU A 3 -11.48 18.32 -29.30
N THR A 4 -10.46 18.91 -28.68
CA THR A 4 -9.83 18.37 -27.49
C THR A 4 -10.88 18.38 -26.38
N VAL A 5 -11.65 17.30 -26.29
CA VAL A 5 -12.55 17.04 -25.17
C VAL A 5 -11.67 17.01 -23.94
N LYS A 6 -11.69 18.11 -23.17
CA LYS A 6 -11.16 18.16 -21.81
C LYS A 6 -12.01 17.19 -21.02
N LYS A 7 -11.60 15.92 -21.01
CA LYS A 7 -12.15 14.93 -20.10
C LYS A 7 -11.74 15.41 -18.71
N GLU A 8 -12.68 15.98 -17.97
CA GLU A 8 -12.48 16.28 -16.55
C GLU A 8 -12.23 14.96 -15.84
N LEU A 9 -10.94 14.63 -15.69
CA LEU A 9 -10.50 13.42 -15.02
C LEU A 9 -10.75 13.64 -13.53
N ALA A 10 -11.67 12.87 -12.97
CA ALA A 10 -11.80 12.79 -11.52
C ALA A 10 -10.47 12.34 -10.89
N GLU A 11 -10.24 12.71 -9.64
CA GLU A 11 -9.08 12.23 -8.89
C GLU A 11 -9.10 10.69 -8.87
N ALA A 12 -7.94 10.09 -9.13
CA ALA A 12 -7.83 8.64 -9.13
C ALA A 12 -8.17 8.08 -7.75
N SER A 13 -9.06 7.08 -7.70
CA SER A 13 -9.35 6.39 -6.45
C SER A 13 -8.07 5.71 -5.95
N GLU A 14 -7.75 5.88 -4.67
CA GLU A 14 -6.54 5.31 -4.10
C GLU A 14 -6.87 4.45 -2.88
N VAL A 15 -6.36 3.22 -2.89
CA VAL A 15 -6.64 2.22 -1.86
C VAL A 15 -5.36 1.81 -1.13
N CYS A 16 -5.47 1.48 0.15
CA CYS A 16 -4.34 0.94 0.89
C CYS A 16 -4.11 -0.55 0.56
N PRO A 17 -2.92 -1.12 0.83
CA PRO A 17 -2.65 -2.54 0.60
C PRO A 17 -3.62 -3.49 1.33
N THR A 18 -4.05 -3.13 2.55
CA THR A 18 -5.03 -3.92 3.31
C THR A 18 -6.39 -3.96 2.62
N THR A 19 -6.87 -2.81 2.15
CA THR A 19 -8.11 -2.72 1.36
C THR A 19 -7.99 -3.47 0.05
N THR A 20 -6.84 -3.34 -0.64
CA THR A 20 -6.53 -4.06 -1.87
C THR A 20 -6.70 -5.56 -1.67
N ARG A 21 -6.13 -6.13 -0.60
CA ARG A 21 -6.31 -7.56 -0.28
C ARG A 21 -7.78 -7.96 -0.11
N GLY A 22 -8.57 -7.12 0.54
CA GLY A 22 -10.02 -7.34 0.67
C GLY A 22 -10.78 -7.29 -0.65
N LEU A 23 -10.37 -6.42 -1.58
CA LEU A 23 -10.95 -6.33 -2.92
C LEU A 23 -10.53 -7.51 -3.80
N LEU A 24 -9.27 -7.95 -3.71
CA LEU A 24 -8.78 -9.14 -4.42
C LEU A 24 -9.55 -10.40 -3.97
N ALA A 25 -9.84 -10.53 -2.67
CA ALA A 25 -10.66 -11.63 -2.15
C ALA A 25 -12.12 -11.60 -2.67
N LYS A 26 -12.61 -10.44 -3.12
CA LYS A 26 -13.93 -10.27 -3.75
C LYS A 26 -13.90 -10.49 -5.28
N GLY A 27 -12.75 -10.78 -5.86
CA GLY A 27 -12.58 -11.01 -7.30
C GLY A 27 -12.10 -9.80 -8.10
N ALA A 28 -11.57 -8.75 -7.45
CA ALA A 28 -10.88 -7.68 -8.15
C ALA A 28 -9.59 -8.20 -8.83
N LEU A 29 -9.20 -7.57 -9.93
CA LEU A 29 -7.95 -7.88 -10.63
C LEU A 29 -6.83 -6.96 -10.16
N LEU A 30 -5.67 -7.52 -9.81
CA LEU A 30 -4.45 -6.74 -9.60
C LEU A 30 -3.71 -6.60 -10.93
N VAL A 31 -3.38 -5.37 -11.32
CA VAL A 31 -2.53 -5.07 -12.48
C VAL A 31 -1.18 -4.61 -11.95
N ASP A 32 -0.14 -5.40 -12.20
CA ASP A 32 1.23 -5.05 -11.82
C ASP A 32 1.93 -4.35 -12.99
N VAL A 33 2.31 -3.08 -12.80
CA VAL A 33 2.99 -2.26 -13.80
C VAL A 33 4.49 -2.14 -13.61
N ARG A 34 5.08 -3.03 -12.80
CA ARG A 34 6.54 -3.13 -12.65
C ARG A 34 7.17 -3.79 -13.87
N GLU A 35 8.46 -3.57 -14.05
CA GLU A 35 9.21 -4.21 -15.13
C GLU A 35 9.43 -5.71 -14.80
N GLN A 36 9.61 -6.53 -15.84
CA GLN A 36 9.71 -8.00 -15.69
C GLN A 36 10.78 -8.42 -14.67
N ASN A 37 11.94 -7.76 -14.70
CA ASN A 37 13.05 -8.02 -13.78
C ASN A 37 12.70 -7.79 -12.30
N GLU A 38 11.74 -6.92 -11.98
CA GLU A 38 11.27 -6.72 -10.60
C GLU A 38 10.29 -7.82 -10.19
N VAL A 39 9.44 -8.26 -11.12
CA VAL A 39 8.44 -9.33 -10.88
C VAL A 39 9.10 -10.68 -10.75
N ASP A 40 10.15 -10.95 -11.53
CA ASP A 40 10.93 -12.19 -11.47
C ASP A 40 11.61 -12.39 -10.10
N GLN A 41 11.95 -11.28 -9.41
CA GLN A 41 12.50 -11.33 -8.06
C GLN A 41 11.40 -11.59 -7.03
N VAL A 42 10.35 -10.77 -7.07
CA VAL A 42 9.21 -10.82 -6.15
C VAL A 42 7.94 -10.42 -6.87
N ALA A 43 6.98 -11.34 -6.91
CA ALA A 43 5.65 -11.18 -7.47
C ALA A 43 4.58 -11.24 -6.36
N PHE A 44 3.42 -10.64 -6.62
CA PHE A 44 2.25 -10.85 -5.77
C PHE A 44 1.79 -12.32 -5.87
N ALA A 45 1.37 -12.91 -4.75
CA ALA A 45 0.87 -14.28 -4.69
C ALA A 45 -0.56 -14.34 -4.13
N ASP A 46 -1.20 -15.50 -4.25
CA ASP A 46 -2.56 -15.79 -3.76
C ASP A 46 -3.65 -14.84 -4.28
N CYS A 47 -3.42 -14.23 -5.45
CA CYS A 47 -4.39 -13.35 -6.10
C CYS A 47 -4.29 -13.44 -7.62
N GLU A 48 -5.33 -12.98 -8.31
CA GLU A 48 -5.30 -12.85 -9.76
C GLU A 48 -4.53 -11.59 -10.14
N VAL A 49 -3.38 -11.79 -10.79
CA VAL A 49 -2.44 -10.72 -11.16
C VAL A 49 -2.25 -10.72 -12.67
N LEU A 50 -2.48 -9.57 -13.29
CA LEU A 50 -2.14 -9.30 -14.68
C LEU A 50 -0.89 -8.42 -14.72
N HIS A 51 0.22 -8.99 -15.15
CA HIS A 51 1.47 -8.25 -15.30
C HIS A 51 1.52 -7.55 -16.66
N ILE A 52 1.66 -6.22 -16.63
CA ILE A 52 1.81 -5.37 -17.81
C ILE A 52 2.91 -4.35 -17.52
N PRO A 53 4.15 -4.54 -17.98
CA PRO A 53 5.24 -3.59 -17.79
C PRO A 53 4.85 -2.17 -18.19
N MET A 54 5.36 -1.16 -17.47
CA MET A 54 5.05 0.24 -17.80
C MET A 54 5.49 0.58 -19.22
N SER A 55 6.59 -0.01 -19.69
CA SER A 55 7.11 0.11 -21.05
C SER A 55 6.13 -0.35 -22.14
N GLU A 56 5.26 -1.32 -21.84
CA GLU A 56 4.30 -1.91 -22.78
C GLU A 56 2.85 -1.47 -22.51
N PHE A 57 2.61 -0.78 -21.40
CA PHE A 57 1.27 -0.46 -20.90
C PHE A 57 0.41 0.28 -21.91
N GLU A 58 0.98 1.24 -22.64
CA GLU A 58 0.26 2.02 -23.67
C GLU A 58 -0.20 1.17 -24.87
N GLN A 59 0.39 0.01 -25.09
CA GLN A 59 0.00 -0.91 -26.16
C GLN A 59 -0.95 -2.00 -25.65
N ARG A 60 -0.77 -2.41 -24.39
CA ARG A 60 -1.41 -3.57 -23.76
C ARG A 60 -2.55 -3.24 -22.80
N TRP A 61 -2.84 -1.96 -22.54
CA TRP A 61 -3.93 -1.53 -21.64
C TRP A 61 -5.30 -2.14 -21.97
N ARG A 62 -5.53 -2.57 -23.22
CA ARG A 62 -6.78 -3.23 -23.65
C ARG A 62 -6.96 -4.64 -23.07
N GLU A 63 -5.91 -5.26 -22.58
CA GLU A 63 -5.98 -6.56 -21.89
C GLU A 63 -6.66 -6.42 -20.51
N VAL A 64 -6.68 -5.22 -19.95
CA VAL A 64 -7.33 -4.95 -18.66
C VAL A 64 -8.85 -5.03 -18.84
N PRO A 65 -9.56 -5.91 -18.12
CA PRO A 65 -11.01 -6.02 -18.19
C PRO A 65 -11.68 -4.77 -17.62
N ARG A 66 -12.79 -4.36 -18.24
CA ARG A 66 -13.60 -3.20 -17.80
C ARG A 66 -14.80 -3.58 -16.95
N ASP A 67 -15.11 -4.88 -16.89
CA ASP A 67 -16.33 -5.42 -16.28
C ASP A 67 -16.22 -5.59 -14.75
N ARG A 68 -15.02 -5.45 -14.18
CA ARG A 68 -14.75 -5.65 -12.75
C ARG A 68 -13.81 -4.59 -12.19
N GLU A 69 -13.67 -4.56 -10.87
CA GLU A 69 -12.71 -3.70 -10.18
C GLU A 69 -11.28 -4.08 -10.54
N VAL A 70 -10.50 -3.05 -10.90
CA VAL A 70 -9.08 -3.17 -11.26
C VAL A 70 -8.26 -2.35 -10.29
N ILE A 71 -7.29 -3.00 -9.66
CA ILE A 71 -6.34 -2.36 -8.76
C ILE A 71 -4.99 -2.31 -9.46
N VAL A 72 -4.41 -1.13 -9.65
CA VAL A 72 -3.08 -1.00 -10.26
C VAL A 72 -2.02 -0.85 -9.17
N ALA A 73 -0.96 -1.64 -9.24
CA ALA A 73 0.13 -1.65 -8.29
C ALA A 73 1.48 -1.49 -9.00
N CYS A 74 2.42 -0.81 -8.33
CA CYS A 74 3.83 -0.79 -8.74
C CYS A 74 4.72 -0.96 -7.49
N ALA A 75 6.02 -0.66 -7.58
CA ALA A 75 6.91 -0.76 -6.41
C ALA A 75 6.50 0.17 -5.23
N VAL A 76 6.23 1.45 -5.50
CA VAL A 76 5.98 2.48 -4.46
C VAL A 76 4.70 3.31 -4.65
N GLY A 77 3.93 3.08 -5.71
CA GLY A 77 2.67 3.78 -6.03
C GLY A 77 2.75 4.89 -7.10
N ALA A 78 3.95 5.36 -7.47
CA ALA A 78 4.09 6.49 -8.41
C ALA A 78 3.81 6.12 -9.88
N ARG A 79 4.27 4.94 -10.34
CA ARG A 79 4.03 4.45 -11.71
C ARG A 79 2.58 3.98 -11.87
N SER A 80 2.05 3.28 -10.88
CA SER A 80 0.66 2.80 -10.87
C SER A 80 -0.35 3.95 -10.87
N LEU A 81 -0.05 5.08 -10.23
CA LEU A 81 -0.93 6.26 -10.29
C LEU A 81 -1.05 6.79 -11.72
N LYS A 82 0.07 6.89 -12.47
CA LYS A 82 0.05 7.31 -13.88
C LYS A 82 -0.73 6.33 -14.75
N ALA A 83 -0.50 5.03 -14.56
CA ALA A 83 -1.24 3.98 -15.27
C ALA A 83 -2.76 4.01 -14.96
N THR A 84 -3.13 4.30 -13.70
CA THR A 84 -4.53 4.47 -13.29
C THR A 84 -5.18 5.64 -14.02
N TYR A 85 -4.53 6.82 -14.03
CA TYR A 85 -5.02 7.96 -14.80
C TYR A 85 -5.15 7.68 -16.29
N TYR A 86 -4.21 6.93 -16.86
CA TYR A 86 -4.28 6.50 -18.26
C TYR A 86 -5.53 5.64 -18.51
N LEU A 87 -5.81 4.64 -17.66
CA LEU A 87 -7.03 3.84 -17.78
C LEU A 87 -8.31 4.67 -17.60
N MET A 88 -8.34 5.60 -16.65
CA MET A 88 -9.48 6.53 -16.50
C MET A 88 -9.69 7.37 -17.77
N TYR A 89 -8.61 7.83 -18.38
CA TYR A 89 -8.66 8.54 -19.66
C TYR A 89 -9.23 7.65 -20.79
N GLN A 90 -8.88 6.37 -20.82
CA GLN A 90 -9.46 5.39 -21.75
C GLN A 90 -10.93 5.01 -21.44
N GLY A 91 -11.48 5.47 -20.31
CA GLY A 91 -12.88 5.27 -19.93
C GLY A 91 -13.13 4.10 -18.98
N TYR A 92 -12.11 3.65 -18.24
CA TYR A 92 -12.31 2.70 -17.15
C TYR A 92 -12.98 3.40 -15.96
N GLY A 93 -14.14 2.91 -15.53
CA GLY A 93 -14.89 3.47 -14.40
C GLY A 93 -14.51 2.90 -13.03
N HIS A 94 -13.96 1.68 -13.01
CA HIS A 94 -13.67 0.93 -11.78
C HIS A 94 -12.17 0.62 -11.66
N VAL A 95 -11.35 1.67 -11.60
CA VAL A 95 -9.89 1.58 -11.44
C VAL A 95 -9.44 2.30 -10.18
N ALA A 96 -8.56 1.67 -9.41
CA ALA A 96 -7.97 2.27 -8.22
C ALA A 96 -6.45 2.01 -8.16
N ASN A 97 -5.72 2.99 -7.64
CA ASN A 97 -4.29 2.90 -7.41
C ASN A 97 -3.99 2.32 -6.02
N MET A 98 -3.10 1.34 -5.93
CA MET A 98 -2.60 0.85 -4.65
C MET A 98 -1.53 1.79 -4.08
N LYS A 99 -1.87 2.51 -3.00
CA LYS A 99 -0.95 3.39 -2.28
C LYS A 99 0.24 2.64 -1.74
N HIS A 100 1.43 3.21 -1.92
CA HIS A 100 2.73 2.67 -1.47
C HIS A 100 3.15 1.37 -2.15
N GLY A 101 2.37 0.86 -3.11
CA GLY A 101 2.76 -0.26 -3.95
C GLY A 101 3.17 -1.53 -3.19
N MET A 102 4.01 -2.33 -3.83
CA MET A 102 4.56 -3.57 -3.28
C MET A 102 5.40 -3.34 -2.01
N ALA A 103 6.06 -2.18 -1.86
CA ALA A 103 6.88 -1.92 -0.67
C ALA A 103 6.06 -2.08 0.63
N ARG A 104 4.85 -1.51 0.66
CA ARG A 104 3.97 -1.64 1.81
C ARG A 104 3.25 -2.99 1.87
N TRP A 105 3.09 -3.69 0.74
CA TRP A 105 2.60 -5.07 0.72
C TRP A 105 3.57 -6.02 1.44
N LEU A 106 4.86 -5.87 1.17
CA LEU A 106 5.93 -6.63 1.81
C LEU A 106 6.11 -6.24 3.29
N GLU A 107 6.07 -4.95 3.62
CA GLU A 107 6.11 -4.47 5.02
C GLU A 107 4.99 -5.09 5.88
N ARG A 108 3.82 -5.32 5.28
CA ARG A 108 2.68 -5.97 5.94
C ARG A 108 2.79 -7.49 6.03
N GLY A 109 3.81 -8.10 5.41
CA GLY A 109 3.99 -9.56 5.37
C GLY A 109 2.90 -10.27 4.59
N PHE A 110 2.36 -9.63 3.55
CA PHE A 110 1.36 -10.25 2.68
C PHE A 110 2.00 -11.27 1.72
N PRO A 111 1.21 -12.24 1.20
CA PRO A 111 1.74 -13.31 0.38
C PRO A 111 2.39 -12.76 -0.89
N VAL A 112 3.59 -13.25 -1.16
CA VAL A 112 4.39 -12.97 -2.35
C VAL A 112 5.08 -14.24 -2.81
N SER A 113 5.37 -14.32 -4.10
CA SER A 113 6.12 -15.40 -4.71
C SER A 113 7.50 -14.86 -5.09
N GLY A 114 8.56 -15.51 -4.64
CA GLY A 114 9.94 -15.11 -4.92
C GLY A 114 10.80 -14.95 -3.68
N ASP A 115 12.01 -14.43 -3.86
CA ASP A 115 13.00 -14.32 -2.80
C ASP A 115 12.96 -12.91 -2.18
N VAL A 116 12.38 -12.80 -0.98
CA VAL A 116 12.26 -11.53 -0.24
C VAL A 116 13.52 -11.20 0.57
N SER A 117 14.59 -12.01 0.50
CA SER A 117 15.75 -11.88 1.39
C SER A 117 16.63 -10.66 1.11
N GLU A 118 16.53 -10.05 -0.07
CA GLU A 118 17.36 -8.88 -0.46
C GLU A 118 16.61 -7.52 -0.45
N GLN A 119 15.31 -7.50 -0.14
CA GLN A 119 14.55 -6.25 -0.04
C GLN A 119 14.60 -5.74 1.42
N PRO A 120 14.90 -4.44 1.66
CA PRO A 120 15.09 -3.92 3.01
C PRO A 120 13.75 -3.65 3.68
N VAL A 121 12.93 -4.69 3.89
CA VAL A 121 11.73 -4.56 4.71
C VAL A 121 12.13 -4.89 6.13
N LYS A 122 12.30 -3.85 6.94
CA LYS A 122 12.35 -4.02 8.39
C LYS A 122 11.04 -4.67 8.80
N ALA A 123 11.05 -5.97 9.03
CA ALA A 123 10.01 -6.68 9.75
C ALA A 123 9.97 -6.10 11.18
N GLY A 124 9.23 -5.00 11.32
CA GLY A 124 9.12 -4.23 12.54
C GLY A 124 7.66 -4.16 12.96
N SER A 125 7.26 -5.13 13.76
CA SER A 125 6.28 -5.04 14.86
C SER A 125 5.32 -3.85 14.84
N ALA A 126 4.03 -4.10 14.56
CA ALA A 126 2.93 -3.79 15.47
C ALA A 126 1.56 -4.00 14.82
N CYS A 127 0.73 -4.80 15.49
CA CYS A 127 -0.72 -4.65 15.41
C CYS A 127 -1.07 -3.21 15.78
N GLY A 128 -1.71 -2.50 14.85
CA GLY A 128 -2.31 -1.20 15.07
C GLY A 128 -3.51 -1.10 14.15
N CYS A 129 -4.59 -1.79 14.50
CA CYS A 129 -5.91 -1.42 14.00
C CYS A 129 -6.29 -0.13 14.72
N GLY A 130 -5.89 1.00 14.15
CA GLY A 130 -6.41 2.31 14.51
C GLY A 130 -7.66 2.57 13.68
N ASP A 131 -8.80 2.32 14.30
CA ASP A 131 -10.15 2.69 13.86
C ASP A 131 -10.24 4.21 13.68
N GLU A 132 -11.01 4.65 12.69
CA GLU A 132 -11.17 6.04 12.30
C GLU A 132 -11.78 6.89 13.43
N GLY A 133 -11.19 8.06 13.68
CA GLY A 133 -11.69 8.98 14.70
C GLY A 133 -11.11 10.37 14.56
N SER A 134 -11.43 11.04 13.44
CA SER A 134 -11.29 12.49 13.30
C SER A 134 -12.13 13.19 14.37
N GLN A 135 -11.51 14.03 15.20
CA GLN A 135 -11.90 15.44 15.37
C GLN A 135 -10.96 16.18 16.33
N SER A 136 -10.15 17.07 15.74
CA SER A 136 -9.93 18.47 16.12
C SER A 136 -9.88 18.89 17.61
N ALA A 137 -8.74 19.52 17.92
CA ALA A 137 -8.56 20.78 18.66
C ALA A 137 -7.87 20.71 20.04
N GLY A 138 -6.77 21.46 20.15
CA GLY A 138 -6.07 21.75 21.41
C GLY A 138 -4.55 21.66 21.23
N SER A 139 -3.94 22.64 20.55
CA SER A 139 -3.12 23.68 21.19
C SER A 139 -1.80 23.13 21.74
N CYS A 140 -0.74 23.19 20.94
CA CYS A 140 0.28 24.25 20.98
C CYS A 140 1.30 24.05 22.12
N CYS A 141 2.44 23.51 21.72
CA CYS A 141 3.79 23.76 22.21
C CYS A 141 3.95 24.76 23.36
N SER A 142 4.57 24.30 24.46
CA SER A 142 5.52 24.96 25.42
C SER A 142 5.38 24.20 26.76
N ASP A 143 6.40 23.73 27.48
CA ASP A 143 7.63 24.40 27.89
C ASP A 143 8.65 23.35 28.42
N LYS A 144 9.89 23.50 27.93
CA LYS A 144 11.24 23.16 28.46
C LYS A 144 11.63 21.83 29.17
N PRO A 145 12.93 21.45 29.01
CA PRO A 145 13.56 20.24 29.57
C PRO A 145 14.31 20.51 30.89
N THR A 146 14.38 19.50 31.76
CA THR A 146 15.44 19.36 32.79
C THR A 146 15.63 17.89 33.19
N ASP A 147 16.72 17.27 32.72
CA ASP A 147 17.50 16.26 33.47
C ASP A 147 18.34 17.00 34.56
N PRO A 148 18.99 16.37 35.57
CA PRO A 148 19.47 14.97 35.65
C PRO A 148 19.47 14.30 37.08
N LYS A 149 20.04 13.09 37.14
CA LYS A 149 20.47 12.26 38.31
C LYS A 149 19.34 11.51 39.04
N SER A 150 19.48 10.28 39.52
CA SER A 150 20.62 9.37 39.71
C SER A 150 20.12 7.94 39.91
N GLU A 151 20.88 6.98 39.39
CA GLU A 151 21.35 5.72 39.99
C GLU A 151 20.44 4.86 40.89
N SER A 152 20.63 3.55 40.67
CA SER A 152 20.50 2.42 41.61
C SER A 152 19.12 1.76 41.79
N GLY A 153 19.08 0.48 41.44
CA GLY A 153 17.95 -0.40 41.76
C GLY A 153 17.83 -1.67 40.92
N CYS A 154 18.92 -2.43 40.71
CA CYS A 154 18.79 -3.82 40.24
C CYS A 154 18.40 -4.67 41.46
N GLY A 155 17.17 -5.17 41.49
CA GLY A 155 16.64 -5.98 42.58
C GLY A 155 15.71 -7.06 42.05
N ALA A 156 16.27 -8.23 41.80
CA ALA A 156 15.52 -9.46 41.61
C ALA A 156 14.78 -9.84 42.89
N SER A 157 13.56 -10.36 42.78
CA SER A 157 13.14 -11.68 43.30
C SER A 157 11.63 -11.72 43.61
N ASN A 158 10.98 -12.62 42.88
CA ASN A 158 9.89 -13.54 43.25
C ASN A 158 9.01 -13.32 44.49
N ALA A 159 7.78 -13.81 44.28
CA ALA A 159 6.87 -14.45 45.22
C ALA A 159 5.84 -13.55 45.92
N ALA A 160 4.61 -13.70 45.41
CA ALA A 160 3.43 -14.10 46.17
C ALA A 160 3.26 -13.58 47.61
N GLY A 161 2.15 -12.88 47.82
CA GLY A 161 1.32 -13.11 49.00
C GLY A 161 1.02 -11.89 49.87
N SER A 162 -0.28 -11.62 49.94
CA SER A 162 -1.03 -11.04 51.06
C SER A 162 -1.07 -9.51 51.24
N CYS A 163 -2.24 -8.96 50.88
CA CYS A 163 -3.15 -8.15 51.71
C CYS A 163 -2.57 -7.37 52.91
N CYS A 164 -2.68 -6.04 52.90
CA CYS A 164 -3.78 -5.23 53.48
C CYS A 164 -3.67 -3.78 52.99
#